data_AF-A0A6I1N3I8-F1
#
_entry.id   AF-A0A6I1N3I8-F1
#
_cell.length_a   1.000
_cell.length_b   1.000
_cell.length_c   1.000
_cell.angle_alpha   90.00
_cell.angle_beta   90.00
_cell.angle_gamma   90.00
#
_symmetry.space_group_name_H-M   'P 1'
#
loop_
_entity.id
_entity.type
_entity.pdbx_description
1 polymer ?
#
loop_
_entity_poly.entity_id
_entity_poly.type
_entity_poly.pdbx_seq_one_letter_code
_entity_poly.pdbx_strand_id
1 'polypeptide(L)'
;MSQFLPPNSTRRNLLGFALTVGAVEAAASSQTPPPLLSQAPHNTLSVLDFGADPSGGNNSVEAFNRAIRQASMAGGGEITAVGVFRIAGPASIYLLSNIRLNLRGATLTGDGDNILIKSGAMFGATARDISVQYGKDMTGSGTQHVSNASVIGGTFANARCAILAHRFNYGCTIEHNVFTATLKHAYISQHSWGLKVHQNTLYAPAIMRDFVDWTEVSGNSFEGPGPQNGTAALTITTGGFGGAYSTNIVSNGFHHWQTGISITCETTNLSILHNHFEDVQCHIAASALNNYNMDISQNWMKANLASPTTVVGMRLLNVKNSKLSPNFYSENAPCRFEAHIIAQTDDCWGNLIELDYAPNSKADLRMYRLNDANQVVQRGGSNNAALVQPTEEMMSGSGKYTIERYKRRYNAVPNSIPYCEVSYDAGVVQLDTWIDSDIFGTRDLLAFNFSVEGRQHAYLVGGHLLGLKISTVENIALKGGGPGLALSASPWRGKLRLTLRGSSPQSQISGWVKVV
;
A
#
# COMPACT_ATOMS: atom_id res chain seq x y z
N MET A 1 -34.86 49.90 -17.33
CA MET A 1 -36.29 50.13 -17.03
C MET A 1 -37.08 49.03 -17.70
N SER A 2 -37.92 48.31 -16.93
CA SER A 2 -39.05 47.44 -17.36
C SER A 2 -38.71 46.25 -18.29
N GLN A 3 -39.30 45.06 -18.25
CA GLN A 3 -40.47 44.45 -17.58
C GLN A 3 -40.34 42.93 -17.88
N PHE A 4 -40.56 42.05 -16.90
CA PHE A 4 -41.75 41.20 -16.74
C PHE A 4 -42.09 40.21 -17.88
N LEU A 5 -42.20 38.94 -17.45
CA LEU A 5 -42.63 37.65 -18.06
C LEU A 5 -44.02 37.68 -18.78
N PRO A 6 -44.65 36.52 -19.17
CA PRO A 6 -44.35 35.33 -20.01
C PRO A 6 -45.54 35.14 -21.04
N PRO A 7 -46.24 33.99 -21.25
CA PRO A 7 -45.96 32.57 -21.53
C PRO A 7 -46.62 32.03 -22.85
N ASN A 8 -46.51 30.71 -23.07
CA ASN A 8 -47.55 29.77 -23.57
C ASN A 8 -47.35 28.97 -24.87
N SER A 9 -47.37 27.65 -24.62
CA SER A 9 -48.13 26.61 -25.31
C SER A 9 -47.56 26.00 -26.58
N THR A 10 -47.17 24.73 -26.48
CA THR A 10 -47.71 23.74 -27.42
C THR A 10 -47.72 22.34 -26.80
N ARG A 11 -48.91 21.73 -26.92
CA ARG A 11 -49.28 20.36 -26.58
C ARG A 11 -48.33 19.35 -27.25
N ARG A 12 -48.03 18.23 -26.58
CA ARG A 12 -47.82 16.95 -27.26
C ARG A 12 -48.41 15.78 -26.49
N ASN A 13 -48.94 14.87 -27.30
CA ASN A 13 -49.87 13.80 -27.00
C ASN A 13 -49.22 12.63 -26.25
N LEU A 14 -50.07 11.92 -25.50
CA LEU A 14 -49.89 10.53 -25.15
C LEU A 14 -49.62 9.68 -26.40
N LEU A 15 -48.59 8.84 -26.34
CA LEU A 15 -48.62 7.52 -26.95
C LEU A 15 -47.86 6.56 -26.04
N GLY A 16 -48.59 5.61 -25.47
CA GLY A 16 -48.03 4.52 -24.69
C GLY A 16 -47.26 3.58 -25.61
N PHE A 17 -46.04 3.24 -25.19
CA PHE A 17 -45.31 2.09 -25.69
C PHE A 17 -45.15 1.11 -24.52
N ALA A 18 -45.86 -0.01 -24.63
CA ALA A 18 -45.62 -1.20 -23.83
C ALA A 18 -44.26 -1.78 -24.25
N LEU A 19 -43.32 -1.87 -23.31
CA LEU A 19 -42.06 -2.58 -23.53
C LEU A 19 -42.27 -4.05 -23.17
N THR A 20 -42.35 -4.89 -24.20
CA THR A 20 -42.28 -6.34 -24.10
C THR A 20 -40.85 -6.74 -23.72
N VAL A 21 -40.69 -7.46 -22.61
CA VAL A 21 -39.41 -8.07 -22.21
C VAL A 21 -39.20 -9.31 -23.08
N GLY A 22 -38.50 -9.14 -24.19
CA GLY A 22 -37.96 -10.24 -25.00
C GLY A 22 -36.62 -10.68 -24.41
N ALA A 23 -36.54 -11.92 -23.94
CA ALA A 23 -35.28 -12.59 -23.63
C ALA A 23 -34.44 -12.69 -24.91
N VAL A 24 -33.31 -12.00 -24.94
CA VAL A 24 -32.31 -12.19 -25.99
C VAL A 24 -31.35 -13.25 -25.49
N GLU A 25 -31.46 -14.47 -26.02
CA GLU A 25 -30.41 -15.48 -25.93
C GLU A 25 -29.14 -14.88 -26.54
N ALA A 26 -28.13 -14.67 -25.70
CA ALA A 26 -26.81 -14.30 -26.16
C ALA A 26 -26.21 -15.49 -26.90
N ALA A 27 -26.20 -15.41 -28.24
CA ALA A 27 -25.41 -16.30 -29.08
C ALA A 27 -23.93 -16.15 -28.69
N ALA A 28 -23.40 -17.18 -28.04
CA ALA A 28 -21.98 -17.30 -27.76
C ALA A 28 -21.21 -17.32 -29.08
N SER A 29 -20.54 -16.21 -29.40
CA SER A 29 -19.55 -16.22 -30.47
C SER A 29 -18.40 -17.11 -30.02
N SER A 30 -18.20 -18.21 -30.74
CA SER A 30 -17.05 -19.08 -30.60
C SER A 30 -15.80 -18.33 -31.06
N GLN A 31 -15.27 -17.46 -30.21
CA GLN A 31 -13.87 -17.04 -30.33
C GLN A 31 -13.04 -18.27 -30.04
N THR A 32 -12.44 -18.82 -31.11
CA THR A 32 -11.38 -19.80 -31.01
C THR A 32 -10.35 -19.25 -30.01
N PRO A 33 -10.03 -19.97 -28.93
CA PRO A 33 -9.00 -19.51 -28.00
C PRO A 33 -7.74 -19.19 -28.81
N PRO A 34 -7.03 -18.09 -28.49
CA PRO A 34 -5.75 -17.81 -29.13
C PRO A 34 -4.91 -19.08 -29.04
N PRO A 35 -4.21 -19.47 -30.13
CA PRO A 35 -3.43 -20.70 -30.13
C PRO A 35 -2.54 -20.69 -28.90
N LEU A 36 -2.64 -21.74 -28.07
CA LEU A 36 -1.63 -22.00 -27.05
C LEU A 36 -0.29 -21.91 -27.77
N LEU A 37 0.53 -20.91 -27.41
CA LEU A 37 1.93 -20.88 -27.81
C LEU A 37 2.47 -22.26 -27.45
N SER A 38 2.81 -23.05 -28.47
CA SER A 38 3.35 -24.39 -28.29
C SER A 38 4.49 -24.27 -27.31
N GLN A 39 4.40 -24.96 -26.17
CA GLN A 39 5.53 -25.11 -25.25
C GLN A 39 6.67 -25.70 -26.06
N ALA A 40 7.61 -24.85 -26.49
CA ALA A 40 8.86 -25.31 -27.04
C ALA A 40 9.47 -26.28 -26.02
N PRO A 41 10.05 -27.41 -26.44
CA PRO A 41 10.67 -28.35 -25.53
C PRO A 41 11.59 -27.57 -24.59
N HIS A 42 11.41 -27.76 -23.27
CA HIS A 42 12.18 -27.07 -22.24
C HIS A 42 13.66 -27.37 -22.43
N ASN A 43 14.36 -26.51 -23.19
CA ASN A 43 15.79 -26.59 -23.38
C ASN A 43 16.45 -26.36 -22.03
N THR A 44 16.80 -27.46 -21.38
CA THR A 44 17.53 -27.47 -20.11
C THR A 44 19.00 -27.61 -20.45
N LEU A 45 19.79 -26.59 -20.14
CA LEU A 45 21.23 -26.57 -20.39
C LEU A 45 21.99 -26.52 -19.06
N SER A 46 23.11 -27.23 -18.95
CA SER A 46 24.00 -27.09 -17.80
C SER A 46 25.11 -26.10 -18.10
N VAL A 47 25.46 -25.22 -17.17
CA VAL A 47 26.62 -24.33 -17.33
C VAL A 47 27.96 -25.09 -17.40
N LEU A 48 28.00 -26.34 -16.93
CA LEU A 48 29.17 -27.21 -17.00
C LEU A 48 29.52 -27.59 -18.44
N ASP A 49 28.50 -27.80 -19.28
CA ASP A 49 28.66 -28.10 -20.72
C ASP A 49 29.30 -26.91 -21.47
N PHE A 50 29.27 -25.73 -20.86
CA PHE A 50 29.89 -24.51 -21.36
C PHE A 50 31.19 -24.17 -20.65
N GLY A 51 31.77 -25.09 -19.88
CA GLY A 51 33.07 -24.95 -19.22
C GLY A 51 33.07 -24.09 -17.96
N ALA A 52 31.95 -24.02 -17.23
CA ALA A 52 31.95 -23.44 -15.89
C ALA A 52 32.79 -24.31 -14.93
N ASP A 53 33.46 -23.69 -13.97
CA ASP A 53 34.27 -24.37 -12.97
C ASP A 53 33.47 -24.52 -11.65
N PRO A 54 32.96 -25.72 -11.33
CA PRO A 54 32.13 -25.95 -10.14
C PRO A 54 32.92 -25.98 -8.83
N SER A 55 34.24 -25.83 -8.86
CA SER A 55 35.07 -25.70 -7.67
C SER A 55 35.17 -24.25 -7.17
N GLY A 56 34.87 -23.27 -8.04
CA GLY A 56 35.02 -21.85 -7.76
C GLY A 56 36.45 -21.34 -7.91
N GLY A 57 37.39 -22.17 -8.38
CA GLY A 57 38.77 -21.74 -8.65
C GLY A 57 38.85 -20.72 -9.78
N ASN A 58 38.18 -21.00 -10.90
CA ASN A 58 38.19 -20.16 -12.09
C ASN A 58 36.90 -19.35 -12.26
N ASN A 59 37.03 -18.22 -12.96
CA ASN A 59 35.88 -17.36 -13.29
C ASN A 59 34.92 -18.08 -14.26
N SER A 60 33.66 -18.21 -13.88
CA SER A 60 32.63 -18.94 -14.63
C SER A 60 31.68 -18.02 -15.42
N VAL A 61 31.85 -16.69 -15.37
CA VAL A 61 30.95 -15.73 -16.04
C VAL A 61 30.68 -16.07 -17.51
N GLU A 62 31.71 -16.36 -18.29
CA GLU A 62 31.54 -16.58 -19.73
C GLU A 62 30.79 -17.89 -20.03
N ALA A 63 30.99 -18.93 -19.21
CA ALA A 63 30.26 -20.19 -19.35
C ALA A 63 28.75 -20.00 -19.12
N PHE A 64 28.37 -19.27 -18.07
CA PHE A 64 26.98 -18.88 -17.82
C PHE A 64 26.40 -18.09 -19.00
N ASN A 65 27.13 -17.06 -19.46
CA ASN A 65 26.65 -16.22 -20.55
C ASN A 65 26.57 -16.98 -21.89
N ARG A 66 27.43 -17.97 -22.16
CA ARG A 66 27.29 -18.86 -23.33
C ARG A 66 26.02 -19.70 -23.25
N ALA A 67 25.77 -20.34 -22.11
CA ALA A 67 24.58 -21.16 -21.89
C ALA A 67 23.29 -20.33 -22.07
N ILE A 68 23.26 -19.14 -21.44
CA ILE A 68 22.13 -18.21 -21.54
C ILE A 68 21.89 -17.74 -22.98
N ARG A 69 22.95 -17.38 -23.73
CA ARG A 69 22.82 -17.00 -25.14
C ARG A 69 22.26 -18.15 -25.98
N GLN A 70 22.73 -19.38 -25.77
CA GLN A 70 22.24 -20.55 -26.49
C GLN A 70 20.75 -20.80 -26.21
N ALA A 71 20.32 -20.77 -24.94
CA ALA A 71 18.91 -20.89 -24.60
C ALA A 71 18.07 -19.75 -25.20
N SER A 72 18.56 -18.51 -25.14
CA SER A 72 17.86 -17.34 -25.69
C SER A 72 17.67 -17.43 -27.20
N MET A 73 18.69 -17.85 -27.95
CA MET A 73 18.59 -18.08 -29.40
C MET A 73 17.60 -19.19 -29.76
N ALA A 74 17.35 -20.12 -28.84
CA ALA A 74 16.34 -21.16 -28.98
C ALA A 74 14.94 -20.74 -28.50
N GLY A 75 14.74 -19.48 -28.11
CA GLY A 75 13.46 -18.91 -27.67
C GLY A 75 13.26 -18.88 -26.14
N GLY A 76 14.23 -19.35 -25.36
CA GLY A 76 14.15 -19.46 -23.90
C GLY A 76 14.57 -20.84 -23.40
N GLY A 77 14.50 -21.04 -22.09
CA GLY A 77 14.85 -22.32 -21.50
C GLY A 77 15.24 -22.23 -20.03
N GLU A 78 15.68 -23.37 -19.50
CA GLU A 78 16.21 -23.47 -18.15
C GLU A 78 17.74 -23.67 -18.19
N ILE A 79 18.45 -22.88 -17.40
CA ILE A 79 19.89 -23.01 -17.19
C ILE A 79 20.12 -23.55 -15.80
N THR A 80 20.80 -24.68 -15.69
CA THR A 80 21.09 -25.36 -14.42
C THR A 80 22.55 -25.21 -14.02
N ALA A 81 22.80 -25.03 -12.73
CA ALA A 81 24.13 -24.99 -12.15
C ALA A 81 24.14 -25.67 -10.78
N VAL A 82 25.17 -26.49 -10.51
CA VAL A 82 25.40 -27.16 -9.22
C VAL A 82 26.90 -27.08 -8.91
N GLY A 83 27.26 -26.70 -7.68
CA GLY A 83 28.64 -26.47 -7.25
C GLY A 83 28.92 -25.04 -6.82
N VAL A 84 30.19 -24.69 -6.63
CA VAL A 84 30.62 -23.34 -6.27
C VAL A 84 31.19 -22.67 -7.52
N PHE A 85 30.69 -21.49 -7.86
CA PHE A 85 31.12 -20.77 -9.06
C PHE A 85 31.58 -19.38 -8.70
N ARG A 86 32.82 -19.04 -9.09
CA ARG A 86 33.35 -17.70 -8.95
C ARG A 86 32.89 -16.85 -10.13
N ILE A 87 32.27 -15.72 -9.82
CA ILE A 87 31.79 -14.72 -10.77
C ILE A 87 32.66 -13.49 -10.58
N ALA A 88 33.76 -13.40 -11.34
CA ALA A 88 34.75 -12.34 -11.16
C ALA A 88 34.43 -11.10 -12.00
N GLY A 89 34.58 -9.93 -11.39
CA GLY A 89 34.38 -8.63 -12.06
C GLY A 89 35.45 -8.36 -13.14
N PRO A 90 35.22 -7.43 -14.08
CA PRO A 90 34.08 -6.50 -14.15
C PRO A 90 32.82 -7.07 -14.84
N ALA A 91 32.87 -8.30 -15.37
CA ALA A 91 31.75 -8.92 -16.06
C ALA A 91 30.71 -9.49 -15.07
N SER A 92 29.48 -9.69 -15.55
CA SER A 92 28.36 -10.26 -14.80
C SER A 92 27.66 -11.33 -15.64
N ILE A 93 26.86 -12.18 -14.99
CA ILE A 93 25.88 -13.02 -15.67
C ILE A 93 24.74 -12.11 -16.15
N TYR A 94 24.41 -12.16 -17.44
CA TYR A 94 23.30 -11.37 -18.02
C TYR A 94 22.05 -12.23 -18.12
N LEU A 95 21.08 -12.00 -17.24
CA LEU A 95 19.79 -12.69 -17.31
C LEU A 95 18.91 -12.04 -18.39
N LEU A 96 18.42 -12.87 -19.31
CA LEU A 96 17.62 -12.46 -20.47
C LEU A 96 16.17 -12.92 -20.32
N SER A 97 15.26 -12.37 -21.12
CA SER A 97 13.85 -12.79 -21.12
C SER A 97 13.67 -14.28 -21.45
N ASN A 98 12.65 -14.89 -20.87
CA ASN A 98 12.29 -16.31 -21.01
C ASN A 98 13.38 -17.30 -20.52
N ILE A 99 14.33 -16.83 -19.70
CA ILE A 99 15.36 -17.67 -19.10
C ILE A 99 15.05 -17.95 -17.63
N ARG A 100 14.98 -19.23 -17.28
CA ARG A 100 14.94 -19.70 -15.89
C ARG A 100 16.34 -20.11 -15.47
N LEU A 101 16.97 -19.34 -14.59
CA LEU A 101 18.26 -19.68 -14.02
C LEU A 101 18.04 -20.47 -12.72
N ASN A 102 18.14 -21.79 -12.80
CA ASN A 102 17.98 -22.72 -11.68
C ASN A 102 19.33 -23.04 -11.04
N LEU A 103 19.59 -22.40 -9.91
CA LEU A 103 20.83 -22.47 -9.14
C LEU A 103 20.66 -23.31 -7.87
N ARG A 104 19.65 -24.20 -7.81
CA ARG A 104 19.52 -25.13 -6.67
C ARG A 104 20.76 -26.00 -6.54
N GLY A 105 21.43 -25.93 -5.39
CA GLY A 105 22.72 -26.60 -5.16
C GLY A 105 23.94 -25.84 -5.68
N ALA A 106 23.77 -24.62 -6.21
CA ALA A 106 24.87 -23.74 -6.57
C ALA A 106 25.13 -22.64 -5.53
N THR A 107 26.41 -22.26 -5.41
CA THR A 107 26.85 -21.04 -4.74
C THR A 107 27.55 -20.13 -5.74
N LEU A 108 27.07 -18.90 -5.90
CA LEU A 108 27.75 -17.87 -6.69
C LEU A 108 28.51 -16.93 -5.76
N THR A 109 29.83 -16.87 -5.92
CA THR A 109 30.70 -15.99 -5.13
C THR A 109 31.33 -14.91 -6.01
N GLY A 110 31.30 -13.66 -5.55
CA GLY A 110 31.99 -12.55 -6.20
C GLY A 110 33.40 -12.32 -5.66
N ASP A 111 33.93 -11.13 -5.99
CA ASP A 111 35.23 -10.62 -5.52
C ASP A 111 35.06 -9.38 -4.60
N GLY A 112 33.88 -9.17 -4.02
CA GLY A 112 33.58 -8.10 -3.06
C GLY A 112 32.82 -6.91 -3.64
N ASP A 113 33.28 -6.32 -4.74
CA ASP A 113 32.72 -5.06 -5.29
C ASP A 113 31.83 -5.24 -6.54
N ASN A 114 31.83 -6.44 -7.12
CA ASN A 114 31.13 -6.73 -8.37
C ASN A 114 29.62 -7.01 -8.17
N ILE A 115 28.92 -7.13 -9.29
CA ILE A 115 27.52 -7.60 -9.34
C ILE A 115 27.50 -8.98 -9.98
N LEU A 116 26.85 -9.95 -9.35
CA LEU A 116 26.84 -11.33 -9.85
C LEU A 116 25.93 -11.48 -11.07
N ILE A 117 24.67 -11.06 -10.94
CA ILE A 117 23.65 -11.14 -11.98
C ILE A 117 23.12 -9.75 -12.29
N LYS A 118 23.01 -9.44 -13.58
CA LYS A 118 22.41 -8.21 -14.10
C LYS A 118 21.36 -8.54 -15.15
N SER A 119 20.41 -7.62 -15.32
CA SER A 119 19.54 -7.61 -16.49
C SER A 119 20.34 -7.49 -17.78
N GLY A 120 20.00 -8.29 -18.78
CA GLY A 120 20.55 -8.16 -20.13
C GLY A 120 19.53 -8.30 -21.24
N ALA A 121 19.97 -7.99 -22.45
CA ALA A 121 19.23 -8.24 -23.68
C ALA A 121 20.18 -8.74 -24.79
N MET A 122 19.62 -9.46 -25.77
CA MET A 122 20.35 -9.85 -26.98
C MET A 122 20.41 -8.69 -27.97
N PHE A 123 21.61 -8.39 -28.45
CA PHE A 123 21.86 -7.48 -29.56
C PHE A 123 22.57 -8.28 -30.65
N GLY A 124 21.79 -8.82 -31.60
CA GLY A 124 22.27 -9.86 -32.50
C GLY A 124 22.63 -11.12 -31.70
N ALA A 125 23.86 -11.63 -31.88
CA ALA A 125 24.34 -12.83 -31.18
C ALA A 125 25.02 -12.53 -29.81
N THR A 126 25.00 -11.29 -29.34
CA THR A 126 25.70 -10.86 -28.12
C THR A 126 24.73 -10.44 -27.03
N ALA A 127 24.87 -11.00 -25.83
CA ALA A 127 24.18 -10.52 -24.63
C ALA A 127 24.88 -9.28 -24.08
N ARG A 128 24.12 -8.23 -23.74
CA ARG A 128 24.65 -6.97 -23.19
C ARG A 128 23.89 -6.56 -21.93
N ASP A 129 24.60 -5.89 -21.03
CA ASP A 129 24.05 -5.24 -19.85
C ASP A 129 23.06 -4.14 -20.24
N ILE A 130 21.83 -4.20 -19.73
CA ILE A 130 20.82 -3.14 -19.91
C ILE A 130 20.56 -2.35 -18.62
N SER A 131 21.30 -2.61 -17.55
CA SER A 131 21.18 -1.88 -16.28
C SER A 131 21.84 -0.49 -16.30
N VAL A 132 22.73 -0.24 -17.26
CA VAL A 132 23.48 1.02 -17.40
C VAL A 132 22.82 1.96 -18.42
N GLN A 133 21.84 1.48 -19.19
CA GLN A 133 21.28 2.20 -20.33
C GLN A 133 19.90 2.79 -19.98
N TYR A 134 19.74 4.09 -20.28
CA TYR A 134 18.52 4.92 -20.34
C TYR A 134 18.24 5.90 -19.19
N GLY A 135 18.81 7.12 -19.33
CA GLY A 135 18.20 8.36 -18.85
C GLY A 135 19.10 9.41 -18.20
N LYS A 136 19.98 10.08 -18.97
CA LYS A 136 20.24 11.53 -18.70
C LYS A 136 19.00 12.39 -19.03
N ASP A 137 18.00 11.77 -19.66
CA ASP A 137 16.76 12.36 -20.11
C ASP A 137 15.62 11.67 -19.35
N MET A 138 14.86 12.45 -18.57
CA MET A 138 13.94 12.00 -17.52
C MET A 138 12.64 11.33 -18.02
N THR A 139 12.65 10.58 -19.13
CA THR A 139 11.40 10.13 -19.79
C THR A 139 11.07 8.65 -19.62
N GLY A 140 11.88 7.86 -18.90
CA GLY A 140 11.52 6.47 -18.54
C GLY A 140 11.30 5.51 -19.74
N SER A 141 11.67 5.89 -20.95
CA SER A 141 11.31 5.21 -22.20
C SER A 141 12.42 4.36 -22.81
N GLY A 142 13.15 3.58 -21.99
CA GLY A 142 13.91 2.45 -22.55
C GLY A 142 12.94 1.44 -23.20
N THR A 143 13.28 0.88 -24.36
CA THR A 143 12.47 -0.17 -25.00
C THR A 143 12.81 -1.57 -24.49
N GLN A 144 13.99 -1.73 -23.88
CA GLN A 144 14.47 -3.01 -23.39
C GLN A 144 14.00 -3.27 -21.96
N HIS A 145 13.62 -4.51 -21.70
CA HIS A 145 13.25 -5.04 -20.39
C HIS A 145 13.48 -6.55 -20.40
N VAL A 146 13.53 -7.14 -19.21
CA VAL A 146 13.54 -8.60 -19.03
C VAL A 146 12.12 -9.03 -18.67
N SER A 147 11.62 -10.09 -19.29
CA SER A 147 10.29 -10.66 -19.02
C SER A 147 10.30 -12.17 -18.93
N ASN A 148 9.40 -12.74 -18.12
CA ASN A 148 9.30 -14.19 -17.86
C ASN A 148 10.65 -14.85 -17.49
N ALA A 149 11.51 -14.13 -16.78
CA ALA A 149 12.80 -14.65 -16.34
C ALA A 149 12.80 -14.94 -14.84
N SER A 150 13.52 -15.97 -14.42
CA SER A 150 13.52 -16.39 -13.02
C SER A 150 14.94 -16.64 -12.52
N VAL A 151 15.24 -16.22 -11.30
CA VAL A 151 16.42 -16.67 -10.55
C VAL A 151 15.93 -17.53 -9.39
N ILE A 152 16.21 -18.84 -9.48
CA ILE A 152 15.56 -19.87 -8.68
C ILE A 152 16.62 -20.65 -7.91
N GLY A 153 16.55 -20.62 -6.59
CA GLY A 153 17.50 -21.35 -5.75
C GLY A 153 18.88 -20.73 -5.74
N GLY A 154 19.75 -21.22 -4.87
CA GLY A 154 21.17 -20.87 -4.85
C GLY A 154 21.58 -19.95 -3.71
N THR A 155 22.88 -19.95 -3.44
CA THR A 155 23.51 -19.14 -2.39
C THR A 155 24.39 -18.07 -3.01
N PHE A 156 24.27 -16.82 -2.56
CA PHE A 156 25.02 -15.69 -3.10
C PHE A 156 25.93 -15.06 -2.04
N ALA A 157 27.20 -14.84 -2.39
CA ALA A 157 28.20 -14.36 -1.45
C ALA A 157 29.26 -13.43 -2.06
N ASN A 158 29.94 -12.69 -1.18
CA ASN A 158 31.14 -11.90 -1.42
C ASN A 158 31.03 -10.96 -2.63
N ALA A 159 29.99 -10.13 -2.67
CA ALA A 159 29.75 -9.22 -3.79
C ALA A 159 29.03 -7.96 -3.32
N ARG A 160 29.08 -6.90 -4.11
CA ARG A 160 28.36 -5.66 -3.79
C ARG A 160 26.85 -5.86 -3.93
N CYS A 161 26.43 -6.63 -4.92
CA CYS A 161 25.04 -6.98 -5.12
C CYS A 161 24.96 -8.36 -5.78
N ALA A 162 24.08 -9.24 -5.29
CA ALA A 162 23.88 -10.50 -5.98
C ALA A 162 23.08 -10.30 -7.27
N ILE A 163 21.95 -9.59 -7.21
CA ILE A 163 21.06 -9.40 -8.36
C ILE A 163 20.73 -7.91 -8.54
N LEU A 164 21.19 -7.33 -9.65
CA LEU A 164 20.71 -6.04 -10.13
C LEU A 164 19.59 -6.26 -11.15
N ALA A 165 18.36 -6.30 -10.64
CA ALA A 165 17.12 -6.52 -11.38
C ALA A 165 16.58 -5.19 -11.95
N HIS A 166 17.24 -4.66 -12.96
CA HIS A 166 16.76 -3.49 -13.70
C HIS A 166 15.70 -3.92 -14.72
N ARG A 167 14.48 -3.36 -14.64
CA ARG A 167 13.37 -3.65 -15.56
C ARG A 167 13.07 -5.15 -15.67
N PHE A 168 13.05 -5.83 -14.54
CA PHE A 168 12.47 -7.16 -14.44
C PHE A 168 10.95 -6.99 -14.44
N ASN A 169 10.35 -7.12 -15.62
CA ASN A 169 8.96 -6.83 -15.84
C ASN A 169 8.19 -8.11 -16.12
N TYR A 170 6.88 -8.14 -15.87
CA TYR A 170 5.95 -9.16 -16.36
C TYR A 170 6.45 -10.62 -16.22
N GLY A 171 6.04 -11.30 -15.15
CA GLY A 171 6.34 -12.72 -14.96
C GLY A 171 7.80 -12.99 -14.54
N CYS A 172 8.56 -11.95 -14.16
CA CYS A 172 9.88 -12.14 -13.58
C CYS A 172 9.80 -12.56 -12.10
N THR A 173 10.66 -13.50 -11.68
CA THR A 173 10.72 -13.97 -10.29
C THR A 173 12.14 -14.05 -9.73
N ILE A 174 12.27 -13.78 -8.43
CA ILE A 174 13.46 -14.09 -7.62
C ILE A 174 12.97 -14.95 -6.46
N GLU A 175 13.27 -16.25 -6.47
CA GLU A 175 12.67 -17.20 -5.53
C GLU A 175 13.63 -18.28 -4.99
N HIS A 176 13.40 -18.70 -3.75
CA HIS A 176 14.15 -19.77 -3.06
C HIS A 176 15.65 -19.51 -2.92
N ASN A 177 16.08 -18.26 -2.96
CA ASN A 177 17.49 -17.87 -2.87
C ASN A 177 17.94 -17.64 -1.43
N VAL A 178 19.23 -17.85 -1.16
CA VAL A 178 19.90 -17.47 0.09
C VAL A 178 20.94 -16.39 -0.20
N PHE A 179 20.73 -15.19 0.33
CA PHE A 179 21.65 -14.06 0.20
C PHE A 179 22.45 -13.90 1.48
N THR A 180 23.77 -14.18 1.44
CA THR A 180 24.60 -14.19 2.66
C THR A 180 24.95 -12.77 3.14
N ALA A 181 25.35 -12.64 4.41
CA ALA A 181 25.75 -11.38 5.03
C ALA A 181 27.04 -10.76 4.45
N THR A 182 27.76 -11.50 3.61
CA THR A 182 28.95 -11.02 2.90
C THR A 182 28.60 -10.14 1.69
N LEU A 183 27.30 -10.02 1.37
CA LEU A 183 26.81 -9.11 0.34
C LEU A 183 26.57 -7.72 0.92
N LYS A 184 26.90 -6.67 0.16
CA LYS A 184 26.44 -5.32 0.52
C LYS A 184 24.93 -5.17 0.31
N HIS A 185 24.40 -5.78 -0.76
CA HIS A 185 22.97 -5.86 -1.05
C HIS A 185 22.60 -7.26 -1.55
N ALA A 186 21.49 -7.81 -1.05
CA ALA A 186 20.90 -9.03 -1.59
C ALA A 186 20.47 -8.81 -3.04
N TYR A 187 19.58 -7.85 -3.26
CA TYR A 187 19.20 -7.40 -4.59
C TYR A 187 18.95 -5.90 -4.62
N ILE A 188 19.07 -5.35 -5.81
CA ILE A 188 18.61 -4.01 -6.15
C ILE A 188 17.67 -4.16 -7.34
N SER A 189 16.38 -3.91 -7.15
CA SER A 189 15.44 -3.76 -8.27
C SER A 189 15.34 -2.28 -8.65
N GLN A 190 15.23 -2.02 -9.95
CA GLN A 190 15.11 -0.66 -10.48
C GLN A 190 14.11 -0.66 -11.62
N HIS A 191 13.12 0.23 -11.57
CA HIS A 191 12.16 0.44 -12.65
C HIS A 191 11.50 -0.87 -13.12
N SER A 192 11.14 -1.72 -12.17
CA SER A 192 10.58 -3.04 -12.39
C SER A 192 9.08 -3.06 -12.12
N TRP A 193 8.32 -3.80 -12.93
CA TRP A 193 6.86 -3.84 -12.88
C TRP A 193 6.34 -5.28 -12.90
N GLY A 194 5.50 -5.66 -11.92
CA GLY A 194 5.03 -7.04 -11.78
C GLY A 194 6.12 -8.06 -11.43
N LEU A 195 7.25 -7.61 -10.87
CA LEU A 195 8.29 -8.48 -10.31
C LEU A 195 7.76 -9.18 -9.05
N LYS A 196 8.03 -10.48 -8.90
CA LYS A 196 7.79 -11.21 -7.65
C LYS A 196 9.09 -11.61 -6.99
N VAL A 197 9.31 -11.18 -5.75
CA VAL A 197 10.42 -11.60 -4.92
C VAL A 197 9.84 -12.42 -3.77
N HIS A 198 9.98 -13.74 -3.82
CA HIS A 198 9.31 -14.58 -2.82
C HIS A 198 10.10 -15.76 -2.30
N GLN A 199 9.84 -16.11 -1.03
CA GLN A 199 10.42 -17.29 -0.38
C GLN A 199 11.95 -17.32 -0.41
N ASN A 200 12.59 -16.16 -0.24
CA ASN A 200 14.04 -16.04 -0.11
C ASN A 200 14.45 -15.84 1.36
N THR A 201 15.70 -16.15 1.68
CA THR A 201 16.33 -15.81 2.97
C THR A 201 17.43 -14.77 2.72
N LEU A 202 17.33 -13.61 3.37
CA LEU A 202 18.17 -12.45 3.13
C LEU A 202 18.94 -12.05 4.39
N TYR A 203 20.24 -12.30 4.41
CA TYR A 203 21.16 -11.80 5.44
C TYR A 203 21.81 -10.46 5.08
N ALA A 204 21.42 -9.88 3.95
CA ALA A 204 21.91 -8.60 3.44
C ALA A 204 20.73 -7.71 3.02
N PRO A 205 20.88 -6.37 3.09
CA PRO A 205 19.80 -5.44 2.74
C PRO A 205 19.30 -5.59 1.29
N ALA A 206 18.02 -5.37 1.08
CA ALA A 206 17.39 -5.27 -0.23
C ALA A 206 16.98 -3.82 -0.56
N ILE A 207 17.06 -3.46 -1.84
CA ILE A 207 16.64 -2.13 -2.31
C ILE A 207 15.68 -2.28 -3.49
N MET A 208 14.59 -1.53 -3.45
CA MET A 208 13.65 -1.37 -4.55
C MET A 208 13.58 0.09 -4.95
N ARG A 209 13.83 0.37 -6.23
CA ARG A 209 13.81 1.72 -6.82
C ARG A 209 12.77 1.82 -7.93
N ASP A 210 12.02 2.92 -7.94
CA ASP A 210 11.07 3.28 -9.01
C ASP A 210 10.12 2.15 -9.41
N PHE A 211 9.53 1.47 -8.43
CA PHE A 211 8.62 0.36 -8.68
C PHE A 211 7.23 0.89 -8.96
N VAL A 212 6.55 0.29 -9.92
CA VAL A 212 5.17 0.64 -10.28
C VAL A 212 4.45 -0.69 -10.53
N ASP A 213 3.14 -0.72 -10.34
CA ASP A 213 2.23 -1.78 -10.79
C ASP A 213 2.58 -3.22 -10.33
N TRP A 214 1.85 -3.67 -9.30
CA TRP A 214 1.72 -5.09 -8.91
C TRP A 214 3.01 -5.84 -8.56
N THR A 215 4.11 -5.13 -8.32
CA THR A 215 5.31 -5.75 -7.75
C THR A 215 5.00 -6.30 -6.37
N GLU A 216 5.47 -7.51 -6.07
CA GLU A 216 5.18 -8.22 -4.82
C GLU A 216 6.47 -8.73 -4.17
N VAL A 217 6.61 -8.46 -2.87
CA VAL A 217 7.63 -9.03 -2.00
C VAL A 217 6.91 -9.87 -0.96
N SER A 218 7.02 -11.20 -1.04
CA SER A 218 6.22 -12.08 -0.19
C SER A 218 6.90 -13.34 0.34
N GLY A 219 6.58 -13.75 1.56
CA GLY A 219 7.10 -14.99 2.14
C GLY A 219 8.62 -15.02 2.33
N ASN A 220 9.30 -13.87 2.31
CA ASN A 220 10.75 -13.81 2.52
C ASN A 220 11.08 -13.73 4.02
N SER A 221 12.26 -14.20 4.41
CA SER A 221 12.84 -14.03 5.74
C SER A 221 14.07 -13.12 5.62
N PHE A 222 14.00 -11.94 6.24
CA PHE A 222 15.08 -10.96 6.30
C PHE A 222 15.77 -11.06 7.66
N GLU A 223 17.00 -11.55 7.69
CA GLU A 223 17.77 -11.89 8.90
C GLU A 223 18.98 -10.96 9.05
N GLY A 224 18.80 -9.88 9.80
CA GLY A 224 19.77 -8.80 9.87
C GLY A 224 21.00 -9.07 10.73
N PRO A 225 22.05 -8.23 10.59
CA PRO A 225 23.26 -8.33 11.40
C PRO A 225 23.08 -7.77 12.82
N GLY A 226 21.88 -7.32 13.18
CA GLY A 226 21.53 -6.73 14.48
C GLY A 226 21.01 -5.28 14.38
N PRO A 227 20.28 -4.83 15.41
CA PRO A 227 19.53 -3.57 15.44
C PRO A 227 20.38 -2.28 15.49
N GLN A 228 21.70 -2.38 15.68
CA GLN A 228 22.58 -1.20 15.89
C GLN A 228 23.28 -0.71 14.62
N ASN A 229 23.09 -1.39 13.47
CA ASN A 229 23.96 -1.22 12.30
C ASN A 229 23.53 -0.15 11.30
N GLY A 230 22.57 0.72 11.60
CA GLY A 230 22.19 1.80 10.67
C GLY A 230 21.33 1.37 9.48
N THR A 231 21.02 0.07 9.35
CA THR A 231 20.53 -0.53 8.10
C THR A 231 19.05 -0.93 8.17
N ALA A 232 18.36 -0.72 7.05
CA ALA A 232 17.02 -1.25 6.83
C ALA A 232 17.09 -2.59 6.07
N ALA A 233 16.20 -3.52 6.42
CA ALA A 233 16.11 -4.82 5.74
C ALA A 233 15.66 -4.65 4.28
N LEU A 234 14.57 -3.91 4.09
CA LEU A 234 14.01 -3.54 2.80
C LEU A 234 13.92 -2.02 2.69
N THR A 235 14.61 -1.46 1.71
CA THR A 235 14.54 -0.04 1.39
C THR A 235 13.75 0.18 0.10
N ILE A 236 12.77 1.05 0.18
CA ILE A 236 11.86 1.45 -0.88
C ILE A 236 12.17 2.92 -1.16
N THR A 237 12.71 3.20 -2.34
CA THR A 237 13.30 4.52 -2.62
C THR A 237 13.11 4.93 -4.07
N THR A 238 13.48 6.17 -4.40
CA THR A 238 13.51 6.65 -5.78
C THR A 238 14.85 6.31 -6.42
N GLY A 239 14.85 5.99 -7.70
CA GLY A 239 16.03 5.99 -8.56
C GLY A 239 16.12 7.26 -9.40
N GLY A 240 15.31 8.28 -9.12
CA GLY A 240 15.35 9.61 -9.73
C GLY A 240 14.20 9.90 -10.70
N PHE A 241 13.29 8.96 -10.92
CA PHE A 241 12.15 9.14 -11.82
C PHE A 241 10.91 9.52 -11.02
N GLY A 242 10.60 10.82 -10.91
CA GLY A 242 9.45 11.29 -10.12
C GLY A 242 8.14 10.52 -10.41
N GLY A 243 7.27 10.42 -9.41
CA GLY A 243 6.03 9.68 -9.48
C GLY A 243 5.73 8.91 -8.19
N ALA A 244 4.47 8.52 -8.01
CA ALA A 244 4.05 7.77 -6.84
C ALA A 244 4.10 6.26 -7.11
N TYR A 245 4.82 5.54 -6.26
CA TYR A 245 5.13 4.12 -6.46
C TYR A 245 4.18 3.20 -5.69
N SER A 246 3.88 2.01 -6.23
CA SER A 246 2.93 1.03 -5.68
C SER A 246 3.53 -0.38 -5.61
N THR A 247 3.47 -1.03 -4.45
CA THR A 247 3.98 -2.40 -4.24
C THR A 247 3.21 -3.11 -3.13
N ASN A 248 3.22 -4.43 -3.17
CA ASN A 248 2.66 -5.28 -2.12
C ASN A 248 3.79 -5.99 -1.36
N ILE A 249 3.81 -5.83 -0.04
CA ILE A 249 4.78 -6.44 0.87
C ILE A 249 3.99 -7.32 1.84
N VAL A 250 3.98 -8.62 1.58
CA VAL A 250 2.99 -9.52 2.19
C VAL A 250 3.65 -10.74 2.84
N SER A 251 3.33 -11.02 4.10
CA SER A 251 3.76 -12.27 4.78
C SER A 251 5.28 -12.48 4.82
N ASN A 252 6.07 -11.42 5.02
CA ASN A 252 7.51 -11.52 5.23
C ASN A 252 7.86 -11.53 6.73
N GLY A 253 8.99 -12.14 7.09
CA GLY A 253 9.60 -12.01 8.41
C GLY A 253 10.78 -11.03 8.37
N PHE A 254 10.81 -10.07 9.28
CA PHE A 254 11.89 -9.09 9.45
C PHE A 254 12.50 -9.23 10.84
N HIS A 255 13.73 -9.73 10.91
CA HIS A 255 14.41 -10.04 12.16
C HIS A 255 15.77 -9.37 12.28
N HIS A 256 16.14 -8.89 13.47
CA HIS A 256 17.50 -8.42 13.77
C HIS A 256 17.95 -7.19 12.94
N TRP A 257 17.04 -6.25 12.67
CA TRP A 257 17.33 -5.03 11.89
C TRP A 257 17.15 -3.76 12.69
N GLN A 258 17.82 -2.68 12.29
CA GLN A 258 17.46 -1.39 12.85
C GLN A 258 16.07 -0.98 12.36
N THR A 259 15.86 -1.07 11.04
CA THR A 259 14.57 -0.79 10.42
C THR A 259 14.11 -1.99 9.60
N GLY A 260 12.87 -2.44 9.76
CA GLY A 260 12.31 -3.52 8.94
C GLY A 260 12.12 -3.03 7.50
N ILE A 261 11.19 -2.09 7.32
CA ILE A 261 10.88 -1.48 6.03
C ILE A 261 11.13 0.03 6.11
N SER A 262 11.93 0.55 5.17
CA SER A 262 12.21 1.99 5.05
C SER A 262 11.71 2.52 3.72
N ILE A 263 10.78 3.47 3.74
CA ILE A 263 10.21 4.16 2.58
C ILE A 263 10.77 5.57 2.52
N THR A 264 11.47 5.91 1.44
CA THR A 264 12.11 7.22 1.27
C THR A 264 11.73 7.88 -0.05
N CYS A 265 10.57 7.56 -0.59
CA CYS A 265 10.04 8.08 -1.86
C CYS A 265 8.55 8.40 -1.74
N GLU A 266 7.99 9.03 -2.77
CA GLU A 266 6.54 9.20 -2.87
C GLU A 266 5.86 7.86 -3.16
N THR A 267 4.78 7.55 -2.45
CA THR A 267 4.06 6.28 -2.62
C THR A 267 2.56 6.48 -2.81
N THR A 268 1.94 5.58 -3.55
CA THR A 268 0.50 5.50 -3.70
C THR A 268 0.08 4.04 -3.83
N ASN A 269 -0.96 3.62 -3.10
CA ASN A 269 -1.48 2.24 -3.13
C ASN A 269 -0.42 1.19 -2.74
N LEU A 270 0.33 1.47 -1.66
CA LEU A 270 1.30 0.53 -1.10
C LEU A 270 0.64 -0.32 -0.02
N SER A 271 0.78 -1.64 -0.09
CA SER A 271 0.24 -2.56 0.92
C SER A 271 1.36 -3.23 1.71
N ILE A 272 1.33 -3.16 3.03
CA ILE A 272 2.22 -3.86 3.97
C ILE A 272 1.35 -4.73 4.88
N LEU A 273 1.17 -5.98 4.49
CA LEU A 273 0.16 -6.87 5.07
C LEU A 273 0.78 -8.15 5.64
N HIS A 274 0.28 -8.64 6.77
CA HIS A 274 0.65 -9.95 7.31
C HIS A 274 2.15 -10.17 7.61
N ASN A 275 2.95 -9.11 7.71
CA ASN A 275 4.37 -9.26 7.99
C ASN A 275 4.61 -9.48 9.50
N HIS A 276 5.71 -10.16 9.82
CA HIS A 276 6.20 -10.37 11.17
C HIS A 276 7.46 -9.54 11.40
N PHE A 277 7.48 -8.74 12.46
CA PHE A 277 8.62 -7.94 12.87
C PHE A 277 9.05 -8.34 14.28
N GLU A 278 10.28 -8.81 14.42
CA GLU A 278 10.85 -9.27 15.69
C GLU A 278 12.31 -8.84 15.80
N ASP A 279 12.75 -8.41 16.98
CA ASP A 279 14.12 -7.88 17.19
C ASP A 279 14.47 -6.76 16.19
N VAL A 280 13.50 -5.88 15.93
CA VAL A 280 13.64 -4.71 15.04
C VAL A 280 13.37 -3.41 15.82
N GLN A 281 14.23 -2.40 15.68
CA GLN A 281 14.09 -1.13 16.42
C GLN A 281 12.96 -0.22 15.88
N CYS A 282 12.81 -0.13 14.57
CA CYS A 282 11.74 0.61 13.91
C CYS A 282 11.10 -0.30 12.86
N HIS A 283 9.89 -0.80 13.07
CA HIS A 283 9.34 -1.82 12.16
C HIS A 283 9.11 -1.25 10.76
N ILE A 284 8.46 -0.09 10.69
CA ILE A 284 8.19 0.62 9.43
C ILE A 284 8.53 2.10 9.60
N ALA A 285 9.34 2.64 8.69
CA ALA A 285 9.64 4.06 8.60
C ALA A 285 9.27 4.62 7.23
N ALA A 286 8.60 5.76 7.18
CA ALA A 286 8.35 6.51 5.94
C ALA A 286 8.86 7.95 6.07
N SER A 287 9.53 8.45 5.02
CA SER A 287 10.06 9.81 4.95
C SER A 287 8.96 10.86 4.75
N ALA A 288 9.32 12.14 4.88
CA ALA A 288 8.39 13.27 4.69
C ALA A 288 8.00 13.54 3.23
N LEU A 289 8.16 12.55 2.35
CA LEU A 289 7.60 12.60 1.00
C LEU A 289 6.14 12.16 1.04
N ASN A 290 5.40 12.45 -0.02
CA ASN A 290 3.96 12.18 -0.07
C ASN A 290 3.66 10.67 -0.07
N ASN A 291 2.91 10.20 0.92
CA ASN A 291 2.48 8.79 1.01
C ASN A 291 0.95 8.71 1.07
N TYR A 292 0.32 8.15 0.03
CA TYR A 292 -1.15 8.10 -0.10
C TYR A 292 -1.69 6.68 -0.20
N ASN A 293 -2.91 6.47 0.31
CA ASN A 293 -3.69 5.23 0.14
C ASN A 293 -2.90 3.97 0.51
N MET A 294 -2.10 4.03 1.57
CA MET A 294 -1.40 2.86 2.07
C MET A 294 -2.36 1.95 2.83
N ASP A 295 -2.14 0.64 2.79
CA ASP A 295 -2.74 -0.32 3.72
C ASP A 295 -1.63 -1.01 4.50
N ILE A 296 -1.43 -0.60 5.75
CA ILE A 296 -0.47 -1.19 6.70
C ILE A 296 -1.27 -1.89 7.79
N SER A 297 -1.72 -3.11 7.52
CA SER A 297 -2.57 -3.86 8.43
C SER A 297 -2.22 -5.33 8.54
N GLN A 298 -2.74 -5.96 9.58
CA GLN A 298 -2.61 -7.37 9.91
C GLN A 298 -1.15 -7.83 10.12
N ASN A 299 -0.24 -6.92 10.46
CA ASN A 299 1.14 -7.25 10.79
C ASN A 299 1.26 -7.64 12.27
N TRP A 300 2.19 -8.55 12.57
CA TRP A 300 2.63 -8.86 13.93
C TRP A 300 3.90 -8.07 14.24
N MET A 301 3.79 -7.13 15.16
CA MET A 301 4.85 -6.23 15.62
C MET A 301 5.26 -6.61 17.04
N LYS A 302 6.50 -7.05 17.23
CA LYS A 302 7.04 -7.45 18.53
C LYS A 302 8.16 -6.52 19.02
N ALA A 303 8.09 -6.10 20.28
CA ALA A 303 9.14 -5.39 20.98
C ALA A 303 9.89 -6.37 21.91
N ASN A 304 11.04 -6.86 21.46
CA ASN A 304 11.85 -7.85 22.19
C ASN A 304 13.36 -7.64 22.02
N LEU A 305 13.79 -6.43 21.68
CA LEU A 305 15.20 -6.06 21.61
C LEU A 305 15.87 -6.15 22.99
N ALA A 306 17.07 -6.74 23.03
CA ALA A 306 17.92 -6.70 24.21
C ALA A 306 18.53 -5.30 24.44
N SER A 307 18.91 -4.59 23.37
CA SER A 307 19.43 -3.22 23.41
C SER A 307 19.39 -2.56 22.02
N PRO A 308 18.78 -1.36 21.86
CA PRO A 308 18.05 -0.60 22.87
C PRO A 308 16.77 -1.31 23.32
N THR A 309 16.29 -1.09 24.54
CA THR A 309 15.08 -1.73 25.07
C THR A 309 13.79 -1.00 24.67
N THR A 310 13.83 -0.22 23.60
CA THR A 310 12.70 0.58 23.09
C THR A 310 12.54 0.39 21.60
N VAL A 311 11.32 0.10 21.19
CA VAL A 311 10.93 -0.13 19.79
C VAL A 311 9.88 0.89 19.36
N VAL A 312 9.91 1.30 18.10
CA VAL A 312 8.82 2.05 17.46
C VAL A 312 8.17 1.12 16.43
N GLY A 313 6.85 0.92 16.53
CA GLY A 313 6.11 0.16 15.52
C GLY A 313 6.21 0.86 14.17
N MET A 314 5.58 2.04 14.06
CA MET A 314 5.56 2.80 12.83
C MET A 314 5.95 4.25 13.06
N ARG A 315 6.86 4.77 12.23
CA ARG A 315 7.17 6.19 12.12
C ARG A 315 6.85 6.66 10.70
N LEU A 316 5.72 7.32 10.53
CA LEU A 316 5.18 7.69 9.23
C LEU A 316 5.11 9.21 9.13
N LEU A 317 5.87 9.77 8.20
CA LEU A 317 5.80 11.19 7.88
C LEU A 317 4.96 11.38 6.61
N ASN A 318 4.15 12.44 6.57
CA ASN A 318 3.33 12.83 5.42
C ASN A 318 2.43 11.71 4.84
N VAL A 319 1.86 10.87 5.71
CA VAL A 319 0.93 9.78 5.33
C VAL A 319 -0.52 10.26 5.31
N LYS A 320 -1.23 9.99 4.21
CA LYS A 320 -2.54 10.56 3.92
C LYS A 320 -3.52 9.49 3.45
N ASN A 321 -4.79 9.59 3.84
CA ASN A 321 -5.89 8.72 3.38
C ASN A 321 -5.57 7.22 3.43
N SER A 322 -4.81 6.78 4.44
CA SER A 322 -4.29 5.41 4.53
C SER A 322 -4.94 4.62 5.66
N LYS A 323 -5.00 3.29 5.53
CA LYS A 323 -5.38 2.37 6.60
C LYS A 323 -4.11 1.87 7.29
N LEU A 324 -3.98 2.09 8.60
CA LEU A 324 -2.74 1.82 9.34
C LEU A 324 -2.88 0.71 10.38
N SER A 325 -3.92 -0.13 10.27
CA SER A 325 -4.34 -1.12 11.29
C SER A 325 -5.53 -1.97 10.79
N PRO A 326 -5.98 -3.01 11.51
CA PRO A 326 -5.48 -3.53 12.79
C PRO A 326 -4.04 -4.03 12.66
N ASN A 327 -3.20 -3.91 13.69
CA ASN A 327 -1.89 -4.57 13.79
C ASN A 327 -1.77 -5.18 15.19
N PHE A 328 -1.08 -6.31 15.31
CA PHE A 328 -0.91 -7.00 16.60
C PHE A 328 0.41 -6.61 17.24
N TYR A 329 0.36 -5.95 18.39
CA TYR A 329 1.53 -5.49 19.15
C TYR A 329 1.76 -6.38 20.36
N SER A 330 3.00 -6.82 20.56
CA SER A 330 3.41 -7.65 21.70
C SER A 330 4.76 -7.22 22.26
N GLU A 331 4.97 -7.34 23.58
CA GLU A 331 6.17 -6.87 24.27
C GLU A 331 6.78 -7.96 25.15
N ASN A 332 8.11 -8.03 25.18
CA ASN A 332 8.87 -8.89 26.10
C ASN A 332 9.75 -8.02 26.99
N ALA A 333 9.49 -8.01 28.30
CA ALA A 333 10.29 -7.28 29.27
C ALA A 333 11.79 -7.64 29.16
N PRO A 334 12.72 -6.67 29.30
CA PRO A 334 12.48 -5.25 29.62
C PRO A 334 12.12 -4.38 28.40
N CYS A 335 12.06 -4.96 27.20
CA CYS A 335 11.77 -4.24 25.98
C CYS A 335 10.29 -3.82 25.92
N ARG A 336 10.05 -2.62 25.40
CA ARG A 336 8.69 -2.04 25.25
C ARG A 336 8.60 -1.19 24.00
N PHE A 337 7.37 -0.96 23.54
CA PHE A 337 7.12 0.07 22.55
C PHE A 337 7.25 1.46 23.19
N GLU A 338 7.92 2.36 22.50
CA GLU A 338 7.81 3.79 22.74
C GLU A 338 6.48 4.32 22.18
N ALA A 339 6.08 3.82 21.02
CA ALA A 339 4.84 4.13 20.32
C ALA A 339 4.52 3.02 19.31
N HIS A 340 3.23 2.78 19.09
CA HIS A 340 2.75 1.94 17.99
C HIS A 340 2.78 2.72 16.67
N ILE A 341 2.35 3.98 16.69
CA ILE A 341 2.33 4.87 15.52
C ILE A 341 2.81 6.27 15.94
N ILE A 342 3.77 6.80 15.18
CA ILE A 342 4.20 8.19 15.22
C ILE A 342 3.92 8.80 13.84
N ALA A 343 2.94 9.70 13.77
CA ALA A 343 2.54 10.43 12.58
C ALA A 343 2.20 11.89 12.95
N GLN A 344 3.21 12.63 13.43
CA GLN A 344 3.03 13.95 14.05
C GLN A 344 3.30 15.16 13.13
N THR A 345 3.49 14.95 11.83
CA THR A 345 3.67 16.06 10.86
C THR A 345 2.32 16.66 10.49
N ASP A 346 2.27 17.94 10.15
CA ASP A 346 1.04 18.63 9.71
C ASP A 346 0.45 18.01 8.44
N ASP A 347 1.27 17.31 7.64
CA ASP A 347 0.84 16.61 6.44
C ASP A 347 0.38 15.15 6.67
N CYS A 348 0.03 14.78 7.91
CA CYS A 348 -0.51 13.45 8.25
C CYS A 348 -2.01 13.50 8.56
N TRP A 349 -2.89 13.17 7.62
CA TRP A 349 -4.35 13.32 7.80
C TRP A 349 -5.19 12.28 7.04
N GLY A 350 -6.46 12.13 7.42
CA GLY A 350 -7.40 11.23 6.75
C GLY A 350 -7.12 9.74 6.94
N ASN A 351 -6.20 9.36 7.84
CA ASN A 351 -5.84 7.96 8.05
C ASN A 351 -6.82 7.24 9.00
N LEU A 352 -7.02 5.94 8.79
CA LEU A 352 -7.85 5.07 9.61
C LEU A 352 -6.99 4.15 10.50
N ILE A 353 -7.24 4.18 11.80
CA ILE A 353 -6.59 3.35 12.82
C ILE A 353 -7.66 2.60 13.65
N GLU A 354 -7.96 1.35 13.32
CA GLU A 354 -8.78 0.41 14.05
C GLU A 354 -7.98 -0.28 15.17
N LEU A 355 -8.49 -0.21 16.40
CA LEU A 355 -7.91 -0.85 17.58
C LEU A 355 -8.71 -2.09 17.94
N ASP A 356 -8.09 -3.27 17.89
CA ASP A 356 -8.73 -4.54 18.27
C ASP A 356 -8.81 -4.72 19.80
N TYR A 357 -9.84 -5.46 20.22
CA TYR A 357 -10.32 -5.56 21.60
C TYR A 357 -9.46 -6.46 22.50
N ALA A 358 -9.25 -6.02 23.74
CA ALA A 358 -9.12 -6.89 24.91
C ALA A 358 -10.23 -6.52 25.91
N PRO A 359 -11.08 -7.47 26.38
CA PRO A 359 -12.29 -7.17 27.13
C PRO A 359 -12.17 -6.32 28.37
N ASN A 360 -10.98 -6.31 28.96
CA ASN A 360 -10.73 -5.75 30.27
C ASN A 360 -9.64 -4.66 30.25
N SER A 361 -9.13 -4.25 29.08
CA SER A 361 -8.10 -3.23 28.98
C SER A 361 -8.43 -2.24 27.87
N LYS A 362 -8.63 -0.98 28.24
CA LYS A 362 -8.65 0.12 27.26
C LYS A 362 -7.28 0.18 26.60
N ALA A 363 -7.24 0.29 25.28
CA ALA A 363 -5.99 0.51 24.56
C ALA A 363 -5.31 1.79 25.10
N ASP A 364 -3.99 1.76 25.30
CA ASP A 364 -3.24 2.96 25.68
C ASP A 364 -3.12 3.88 24.46
N LEU A 365 -4.04 4.84 24.36
CA LEU A 365 -4.09 5.76 23.24
C LEU A 365 -2.84 6.65 23.11
N ARG A 366 -2.00 6.75 24.16
CA ARG A 366 -0.72 7.49 24.10
C ARG A 366 0.28 6.83 23.15
N MET A 367 0.07 5.57 22.79
CA MET A 367 0.87 4.83 21.82
C MET A 367 0.63 5.26 20.37
N TYR A 368 -0.40 6.08 20.13
CA TYR A 368 -0.77 6.61 18.81
C TYR A 368 -0.54 8.12 18.80
N ARG A 369 0.67 8.53 18.43
CA ARG A 369 1.09 9.93 18.38
C ARG A 369 0.76 10.50 17.01
N LEU A 370 -0.47 11.00 16.87
CA LEU A 370 -0.99 11.53 15.61
C LEU A 370 -1.06 13.06 15.68
N ASN A 371 -0.81 13.73 14.56
CA ASN A 371 -1.18 15.13 14.35
C ASN A 371 -2.35 15.18 13.35
N ASP A 372 -3.11 16.27 13.31
CA ASP A 372 -4.22 16.49 12.36
C ASP A 372 -5.36 15.42 12.32
N ALA A 373 -6.30 15.60 11.37
CA ALA A 373 -7.60 14.92 11.28
C ALA A 373 -7.50 13.43 10.88
N ASN A 374 -6.94 12.59 11.74
CA ASN A 374 -6.90 11.14 11.60
C ASN A 374 -8.00 10.47 12.40
N GLN A 375 -8.60 9.40 11.87
CA GLN A 375 -9.64 8.62 12.51
C GLN A 375 -9.04 7.43 13.26
N VAL A 376 -9.09 7.45 14.59
CA VAL A 376 -8.88 6.23 15.40
C VAL A 376 -10.24 5.64 15.75
N VAL A 377 -10.50 4.38 15.42
CA VAL A 377 -11.72 3.65 15.76
C VAL A 377 -11.39 2.57 16.77
N GLN A 378 -11.83 2.78 18.01
CA GLN A 378 -11.88 1.68 18.98
C GLN A 378 -13.28 1.06 18.93
N ARG A 379 -13.39 -0.22 18.57
CA ARG A 379 -14.67 -0.95 18.65
C ARG A 379 -14.72 -1.72 19.97
N GLY A 380 -15.65 -1.35 20.86
CA GLY A 380 -15.87 -2.04 22.14
C GLY A 380 -17.33 -2.49 22.33
N GLY A 381 -17.59 -3.50 23.17
CA GLY A 381 -18.94 -3.98 23.50
C GLY A 381 -18.95 -5.40 24.08
N SER A 382 -20.03 -5.80 24.72
CA SER A 382 -20.24 -7.18 25.19
C SER A 382 -20.91 -8.01 24.08
N ASN A 383 -20.53 -9.29 23.91
CA ASN A 383 -21.24 -10.26 23.08
C ASN A 383 -22.58 -10.73 23.70
N ASN A 384 -23.06 -10.07 24.75
CA ASN A 384 -24.33 -10.39 25.39
C ASN A 384 -25.49 -9.74 24.63
N ALA A 385 -26.37 -10.56 24.07
CA ALA A 385 -27.51 -10.17 23.23
C ALA A 385 -28.50 -9.21 23.92
N ALA A 386 -28.45 -9.03 25.24
CA ALA A 386 -29.31 -8.13 25.99
C ALA A 386 -28.78 -6.67 26.10
N LEU A 387 -27.51 -6.41 25.78
CA LEU A 387 -26.83 -5.13 26.03
C LEU A 387 -25.91 -4.72 24.87
N VAL A 388 -26.40 -4.85 23.63
CA VAL A 388 -25.65 -4.44 22.43
C VAL A 388 -25.53 -2.91 22.41
N GLN A 389 -24.40 -2.38 22.88
CA GLN A 389 -23.95 -1.03 22.58
C GLN A 389 -22.50 -1.09 22.12
N PRO A 390 -22.23 -1.34 20.83
CA PRO A 390 -20.92 -1.11 20.28
C PRO A 390 -20.56 0.36 20.51
N THR A 391 -19.59 0.61 21.39
CA THR A 391 -19.01 1.94 21.54
C THR A 391 -17.89 2.04 20.53
N GLU A 392 -18.11 2.85 19.51
CA GLU A 392 -17.07 3.30 18.60
C GLU A 392 -16.51 4.62 19.15
N GLU A 393 -15.27 4.61 19.63
CA GLU A 393 -14.56 5.85 19.97
C GLU A 393 -13.81 6.31 18.73
N MET A 394 -14.19 7.49 18.22
CA MET A 394 -13.45 8.21 17.17
C MET A 394 -12.38 9.08 17.85
N MET A 395 -11.26 9.35 17.21
CA MET A 395 -10.41 10.51 17.53
C MET A 395 -10.27 11.32 16.25
N SER A 396 -10.19 12.64 16.36
CA SER A 396 -9.86 13.56 15.26
C SER A 396 -9.11 14.74 15.88
N GLY A 397 -7.85 14.93 15.50
CA GLY A 397 -7.03 16.01 16.05
C GLY A 397 -7.05 17.25 15.15
N SER A 398 -7.07 18.43 15.74
CA SER A 398 -6.52 19.64 15.12
C SER A 398 -5.47 20.17 16.10
N GLY A 399 -4.18 19.88 15.89
CA GLY A 399 -3.06 20.48 16.63
C GLY A 399 -3.05 20.38 18.17
N LYS A 400 -2.04 19.69 18.69
CA LYS A 400 -1.49 19.79 20.07
C LYS A 400 -2.34 19.49 21.32
N TYR A 401 -3.64 19.77 21.47
CA TYR A 401 -4.33 19.56 22.78
C TYR A 401 -5.84 19.31 22.75
N THR A 402 -6.34 18.40 21.90
CA THR A 402 -7.73 17.95 22.04
C THR A 402 -7.87 16.48 21.67
N ILE A 403 -7.67 15.60 22.65
CA ILE A 403 -8.19 14.23 22.58
C ILE A 403 -9.70 14.34 22.80
N GLU A 404 -10.45 14.53 21.72
CA GLU A 404 -11.90 14.47 21.81
C GLU A 404 -12.32 13.00 21.87
N ARG A 405 -12.72 12.53 23.05
CA ARG A 405 -13.28 11.19 23.24
C ARG A 405 -14.75 11.19 22.85
N TYR A 406 -15.11 10.39 21.85
CA TYR A 406 -16.50 10.23 21.43
C TYR A 406 -17.04 8.93 22.03
N LYS A 407 -17.93 9.00 23.03
CA LYS A 407 -18.65 7.81 23.49
C LYS A 407 -19.93 7.66 22.67
N ARG A 408 -19.90 6.91 21.57
CA ARG A 408 -21.08 6.68 20.72
C ARG A 408 -22.13 5.81 21.43
N ARG A 409 -23.39 6.21 21.40
CA ARG A 409 -24.55 5.30 21.40
C ARG A 409 -25.08 5.27 19.97
N TYR A 410 -24.78 4.21 19.23
CA TYR A 410 -25.29 4.03 17.88
C TYR A 410 -26.80 3.80 17.93
N ASN A 411 -27.58 4.57 17.15
CA ASN A 411 -28.95 4.18 16.83
C ASN A 411 -28.98 3.77 15.36
N ALA A 412 -29.02 2.46 15.10
CA ALA A 412 -29.10 1.92 13.74
C ALA A 412 -30.50 2.08 13.13
N VAL A 413 -31.43 2.72 13.83
CA VAL A 413 -32.77 2.99 13.32
C VAL A 413 -32.68 4.10 12.26
N PRO A 414 -33.12 3.82 11.02
CA PRO A 414 -33.21 4.81 9.95
C PRO A 414 -33.90 6.10 10.40
N ASN A 415 -33.35 7.24 9.99
CA ASN A 415 -33.90 8.58 10.21
C ASN A 415 -34.01 9.00 11.69
N SER A 416 -33.37 8.26 12.59
CA SER A 416 -33.45 8.47 14.04
C SER A 416 -32.09 8.84 14.62
N ILE A 417 -31.49 9.89 14.04
CA ILE A 417 -30.21 10.44 14.52
C ILE A 417 -30.46 11.16 15.86
N PRO A 418 -29.75 10.79 16.95
CA PRO A 418 -29.90 11.47 18.23
C PRO A 418 -29.69 12.99 18.10
N TYR A 419 -30.53 13.77 18.79
CA TYR A 419 -30.51 15.25 18.81
C TYR A 419 -30.82 15.94 17.48
N CYS A 420 -31.30 15.19 16.48
CA CYS A 420 -31.71 15.73 15.19
C CYS A 420 -33.17 15.43 14.86
N GLU A 421 -33.81 16.37 14.18
CA GLU A 421 -35.00 16.13 13.38
C GLU A 421 -34.56 15.92 11.92
N VAL A 422 -34.86 14.74 11.36
CA VAL A 422 -34.56 14.44 9.96
C VAL A 422 -35.84 14.62 9.14
N SER A 423 -35.77 15.42 8.06
CA SER A 423 -36.88 15.57 7.12
C SER A 423 -36.43 15.45 5.67
N TYR A 424 -37.36 15.01 4.82
CA TYR A 424 -37.14 14.73 3.41
C TYR A 424 -38.07 15.57 2.56
N ASP A 425 -37.53 16.27 1.57
CA ASP A 425 -38.32 17.00 0.58
C ASP A 425 -37.61 16.98 -0.79
N ALA A 426 -38.27 16.43 -1.81
CA ALA A 426 -37.87 16.53 -3.22
C ALA A 426 -36.36 16.29 -3.52
N GLY A 427 -35.77 15.22 -2.96
CA GLY A 427 -34.35 14.90 -3.16
C GLY A 427 -33.38 15.74 -2.34
N VAL A 428 -33.90 16.38 -1.29
CA VAL A 428 -33.18 17.11 -0.26
C VAL A 428 -33.44 16.45 1.09
N VAL A 429 -32.39 16.19 1.85
CA VAL A 429 -32.51 15.82 3.27
C VAL A 429 -32.12 17.01 4.11
N GLN A 430 -32.98 17.36 5.06
CA GLN A 430 -32.69 18.37 6.08
C GLN A 430 -32.47 17.68 7.42
N LEU A 431 -31.40 18.07 8.10
CA LEU A 431 -31.08 17.63 9.44
C LEU A 431 -31.08 18.86 10.33
N ASP A 432 -32.08 18.97 11.20
CA ASP A 432 -32.21 20.07 12.14
C ASP A 432 -31.67 19.63 13.50
N THR A 433 -30.54 20.20 13.91
CA THR A 433 -29.92 19.93 15.20
C THR A 433 -29.97 21.18 16.08
N TRP A 434 -30.11 20.96 17.39
CA TRP A 434 -30.00 22.03 18.36
C TRP A 434 -28.52 22.25 18.69
N ILE A 435 -28.01 23.46 18.44
CA ILE A 435 -26.66 23.87 18.84
C ILE A 435 -26.84 25.08 19.74
N ASP A 436 -26.37 24.97 20.97
CA ASP A 436 -26.38 26.05 21.95
C ASP A 436 -25.35 27.10 21.51
N SER A 437 -25.71 27.99 20.59
CA SER A 437 -24.84 29.11 20.20
C SER A 437 -25.12 30.28 21.14
N ASP A 438 -24.20 30.57 22.05
CA ASP A 438 -24.13 31.88 22.65
C ASP A 438 -23.79 32.92 21.58
N ILE A 439 -24.43 34.09 21.68
CA ILE A 439 -24.47 35.14 20.65
C ILE A 439 -23.05 35.71 20.35
N PHE A 440 -22.03 35.29 21.09
CA PHE A 440 -20.66 35.82 21.05
C PHE A 440 -19.53 34.79 20.91
N GLY A 441 -19.79 33.64 20.28
CA GLY A 441 -18.72 32.88 19.61
C GLY A 441 -18.28 31.62 20.35
N THR A 442 -19.09 30.59 20.16
CA THR A 442 -18.71 29.20 20.34
C THR A 442 -17.97 28.70 19.09
N ARG A 443 -16.78 28.12 19.26
CA ARG A 443 -15.87 27.64 18.19
C ARG A 443 -16.04 26.15 17.92
N ASP A 444 -17.27 25.64 18.04
CA ASP A 444 -17.48 24.21 18.19
C ASP A 444 -17.39 23.47 16.87
N LEU A 445 -16.60 22.39 16.88
CA LEU A 445 -16.46 21.46 15.78
C LEU A 445 -17.72 20.62 15.70
N LEU A 446 -18.48 20.81 14.63
CA LEU A 446 -19.59 19.93 14.31
C LEU A 446 -19.10 18.83 13.41
N ALA A 447 -19.20 17.58 13.89
CA ALA A 447 -18.88 16.41 13.10
C ALA A 447 -20.14 15.57 12.85
N PHE A 448 -20.29 15.13 11.61
CA PHE A 448 -21.42 14.36 11.15
C PHE A 448 -20.94 13.16 10.35
N ASN A 449 -21.54 11.98 10.55
CA ASN A 449 -21.35 10.83 9.67
C ASN A 449 -22.70 10.29 9.24
N PHE A 450 -22.97 10.26 7.93
CA PHE A 450 -24.23 9.76 7.39
C PHE A 450 -24.02 8.75 6.27
N SER A 451 -24.82 7.68 6.29
CA SER A 451 -25.02 6.80 5.12
C SER A 451 -26.36 7.12 4.46
N VAL A 452 -26.38 7.18 3.14
CA VAL A 452 -27.58 7.46 2.33
C VAL A 452 -27.94 6.20 1.55
N GLU A 453 -28.94 5.45 1.99
CA GLU A 453 -29.29 4.17 1.35
C GLU A 453 -29.58 4.33 -0.16
N GLY A 454 -29.00 3.43 -0.97
CA GLY A 454 -29.00 3.50 -2.43
C GLY A 454 -27.71 4.05 -3.06
N ARG A 455 -26.80 4.64 -2.27
CA ARG A 455 -25.44 4.95 -2.69
C ARG A 455 -24.45 4.71 -1.54
N GLN A 456 -23.36 3.97 -1.75
CA GLN A 456 -22.36 3.66 -0.71
C GLN A 456 -21.49 4.86 -0.30
N HIS A 457 -22.09 5.97 0.12
CA HIS A 457 -21.35 7.16 0.55
C HIS A 457 -21.43 7.35 2.06
N ALA A 458 -20.29 7.66 2.66
CA ALA A 458 -20.18 8.17 4.03
C ALA A 458 -19.59 9.58 3.95
N TYR A 459 -20.23 10.55 4.61
CA TYR A 459 -19.80 11.94 4.62
C TYR A 459 -19.28 12.29 6.00
N LEU A 460 -18.05 12.77 6.11
CA LEU A 460 -17.58 13.48 7.29
C LEU A 460 -17.64 14.98 6.99
N VAL A 461 -18.46 15.69 7.73
CA VAL A 461 -18.54 17.15 7.67
C VAL A 461 -17.92 17.67 8.95
N GLY A 462 -16.86 18.48 8.83
CA GLY A 462 -16.27 19.26 9.91
C GLY A 462 -16.38 20.75 9.63
N GLY A 463 -16.70 21.56 10.63
CA GLY A 463 -16.69 23.01 10.46
C GLY A 463 -16.69 23.78 11.78
N HIS A 464 -16.26 25.05 11.71
CA HIS A 464 -16.37 26.01 12.80
C HIS A 464 -17.59 26.91 12.60
N LEU A 465 -18.36 27.11 13.67
CA LEU A 465 -19.38 28.14 13.72
C LEU A 465 -18.77 29.47 14.15
N LEU A 466 -19.14 30.55 13.45
CA LEU A 466 -18.86 31.91 13.89
C LEU A 466 -20.18 32.68 13.93
N GLY A 467 -20.83 32.65 15.09
CA GLY A 467 -22.24 33.04 15.22
C GLY A 467 -23.15 32.08 14.45
N LEU A 468 -24.13 32.59 13.71
CA LEU A 468 -25.08 31.78 12.91
C LEU A 468 -24.57 31.42 11.50
N LYS A 469 -23.25 31.53 11.25
CA LYS A 469 -22.64 31.23 9.94
C LYS A 469 -21.53 30.20 10.11
N ILE A 470 -21.48 29.21 9.22
CA ILE A 470 -20.33 28.30 9.11
C ILE A 470 -19.21 29.07 8.39
N SER A 471 -18.05 29.21 9.03
CA SER A 471 -16.90 29.92 8.44
C SER A 471 -16.04 29.04 7.54
N THR A 472 -16.08 27.72 7.75
CA THR A 472 -15.28 26.73 7.03
C THR A 472 -16.03 25.41 6.99
N VAL A 473 -16.19 24.83 5.79
CA VAL A 473 -16.74 23.49 5.59
C VAL A 473 -15.63 22.63 5.01
N GLU A 474 -15.09 21.71 5.80
CA GLU A 474 -14.31 20.60 5.26
C GLU A 474 -15.27 19.44 5.02
N ASN A 475 -15.69 19.28 3.76
CA ASN A 475 -16.43 18.11 3.32
C ASN A 475 -15.41 17.05 2.89
N ILE A 476 -15.16 16.05 3.74
CA ILE A 476 -14.38 14.89 3.33
C ILE A 476 -15.38 13.78 2.97
N ALA A 477 -15.58 13.57 1.68
CA ALA A 477 -16.29 12.41 1.17
C ALA A 477 -15.40 11.17 1.36
N LEU A 478 -15.78 10.26 2.24
CA LEU A 478 -14.97 9.09 2.60
C LEU A 478 -15.06 7.96 1.54
N LYS A 479 -15.98 8.04 0.56
CA LYS A 479 -16.11 7.07 -0.55
C LYS A 479 -16.91 7.63 -1.75
N GLY A 480 -16.42 7.42 -2.99
CA GLY A 480 -17.18 7.54 -4.25
C GLY A 480 -17.32 8.95 -4.87
N GLY A 481 -16.24 9.49 -5.44
CA GLY A 481 -16.16 10.87 -5.95
C GLY A 481 -17.29 11.34 -6.90
N GLY A 482 -17.55 12.66 -6.85
CA GLY A 482 -18.43 13.39 -7.77
C GLY A 482 -19.36 14.39 -7.05
N PRO A 483 -19.64 15.57 -7.64
CA PRO A 483 -20.35 16.70 -7.01
C PRO A 483 -21.86 16.44 -6.97
N GLY A 484 -22.30 15.57 -6.07
CA GLY A 484 -23.72 15.23 -5.94
C GLY A 484 -24.42 15.97 -4.80
N LEU A 485 -23.69 16.27 -3.72
CA LEU A 485 -24.26 16.74 -2.46
C LEU A 485 -23.71 18.10 -2.08
N ALA A 486 -24.53 19.13 -2.26
CA ALA A 486 -24.28 20.46 -1.72
C ALA A 486 -24.76 20.49 -0.27
N LEU A 487 -23.84 20.82 0.64
CA LEU A 487 -24.12 21.06 2.05
C LEU A 487 -24.22 22.56 2.32
N SER A 488 -25.32 23.00 2.91
CA SER A 488 -25.45 24.36 3.43
C SER A 488 -26.01 24.32 4.85
N ALA A 489 -25.56 25.25 5.68
CA ALA A 489 -26.18 25.47 6.98
C ALA A 489 -26.80 26.85 7.12
N SER A 490 -27.95 26.91 7.76
CA SER A 490 -28.68 28.14 8.02
C SER A 490 -29.32 28.12 9.40
N PRO A 491 -29.40 29.28 10.09
CA PRO A 491 -30.23 29.40 11.27
C PRO A 491 -31.69 29.11 10.93
N TRP A 492 -32.31 28.23 11.70
CA TRP A 492 -33.71 27.85 11.55
C TRP A 492 -34.36 27.79 12.92
N ARG A 493 -35.20 28.76 13.28
CA ARG A 493 -35.95 28.76 14.55
C ARG A 493 -35.07 28.56 15.81
N GLY A 494 -33.85 29.09 15.81
CA GLY A 494 -32.88 28.88 16.91
C GLY A 494 -32.17 27.52 16.88
N LYS A 495 -32.24 26.77 15.77
CA LYS A 495 -31.50 25.55 15.47
C LYS A 495 -30.54 25.77 14.29
N LEU A 496 -29.59 24.86 14.12
CA LEU A 496 -28.82 24.75 12.89
C LEU A 496 -29.48 23.70 11.98
N ARG A 497 -29.76 24.08 10.74
CA ARG A 497 -30.23 23.18 9.71
C ARG A 497 -29.10 22.82 8.77
N LEU A 498 -28.74 21.54 8.65
CA LEU A 498 -27.94 21.05 7.54
C LEU A 498 -28.84 20.64 6.39
N THR A 499 -28.45 20.97 5.16
CA THR A 499 -29.18 20.60 3.95
C THR A 499 -28.29 19.77 3.04
N LEU A 500 -28.71 18.55 2.71
CA LEU A 500 -28.05 17.63 1.77
C LEU A 500 -28.90 17.58 0.49
N ARG A 501 -28.39 18.10 -0.63
CA ARG A 501 -29.10 18.09 -1.93
C ARG A 501 -28.66 16.91 -2.80
N GLY A 502 -29.56 16.28 -3.56
CA GLY A 502 -29.19 15.20 -4.51
C GLY A 502 -29.33 13.77 -3.95
N SER A 503 -30.09 13.59 -2.87
CA SER A 503 -30.49 12.27 -2.35
C SER A 503 -31.70 11.71 -3.11
N SER A 504 -31.92 10.40 -3.07
CA SER A 504 -33.18 9.81 -3.53
C SER A 504 -34.26 9.96 -2.45
N PRO A 505 -35.55 10.15 -2.79
CA PRO A 505 -36.65 10.15 -1.82
C PRO A 505 -36.77 8.85 -0.99
N GLN A 506 -36.14 7.75 -1.44
CA GLN A 506 -36.08 6.47 -0.73
C GLN A 506 -34.85 6.30 0.16
N SER A 507 -33.95 7.28 0.19
CA SER A 507 -32.69 7.13 0.91
C SER A 507 -32.88 7.23 2.42
N GLN A 508 -32.55 6.17 3.14
CA GLN A 508 -32.48 6.23 4.60
C GLN A 508 -31.19 6.93 5.03
N ILE A 509 -31.27 7.70 6.12
CA ILE A 509 -30.11 8.32 6.75
C ILE A 509 -29.93 7.80 8.17
N SER A 510 -28.74 7.26 8.42
CA SER A 510 -28.26 6.88 9.75
C SER A 510 -27.00 7.65 10.07
N GLY A 511 -26.81 8.06 11.31
CA GLY A 511 -25.63 8.85 11.67
C GLY A 511 -25.58 9.34 13.11
N TRP A 512 -24.68 10.28 13.35
CA TRP A 512 -24.51 10.96 14.63
C TRP A 512 -24.20 12.44 14.43
N VAL A 513 -24.54 13.25 15.44
CA VAL A 513 -24.26 14.70 15.48
C VAL A 513 -23.57 15.01 16.80
N LYS A 514 -22.49 15.77 16.73
CA LYS A 514 -21.86 16.37 17.92
C LYS A 514 -22.03 17.88 17.88
N VAL A 515 -22.42 18.41 19.02
CA VAL A 515 -22.34 19.81 19.40
C VAL A 515 -21.35 19.84 20.55
N VAL A 516 -20.20 20.50 20.39
CA VAL A 516 -19.29 20.74 21.53
C VAL A 516 -19.88 21.87 22.36
#